data_AF-A0A5N1IS70-F1
#
_entry.id   AF-A0A5N1IS70-F1
#
_cell.length_a   1.000
_cell.length_b   1.000
_cell.length_c   1.000
_cell.angle_alpha   90.00
_cell.angle_beta   90.00
_cell.angle_gamma   90.00
#
_symmetry.space_group_name_H-M   'P 1'
#
loop_
_entity.id
_entity.type
_entity.pdbx_description
1 polymer ?
#
loop_
_entity_poly.entity_id
_entity_poly.type
_entity_poly.pdbx_seq_one_letter_code
_entity_poly.pdbx_strand_id
1 'polypeptide(L)'
;MAANLDQIGARFRFYMKIKELGIYEAGILSGTSATLISNIIAGKNYTMDELLKVLSEFKDLNSHWVIYGEGNLFKQTGHHGPIVPEKRMQHLQEMQRLLEKLDAIEKSKANQNQIEALKARIAALTTQL
;
A
#
# COMPACT_ATOMS: atom_id res chain seq x y z
N MET A 1 -23.79 -0.96 -13.87
CA MET A 1 -22.74 -0.64 -14.87
C MET A 1 -22.35 -1.94 -15.55
N ALA A 2 -22.39 -2.00 -16.88
CA ALA A 2 -21.94 -3.18 -17.62
C ALA A 2 -20.41 -3.29 -17.51
N ALA A 3 -19.90 -4.50 -17.30
CA ALA A 3 -18.46 -4.72 -17.21
C ALA A 3 -17.83 -4.54 -18.61
N ASN A 4 -16.82 -3.66 -18.70
CA ASN A 4 -16.13 -3.40 -19.96
C ASN A 4 -15.05 -4.48 -20.18
N LEU A 5 -15.26 -5.37 -21.15
CA LEU A 5 -14.39 -6.52 -21.42
C LEU A 5 -12.95 -6.11 -21.76
N ASP A 6 -12.73 -4.96 -22.42
CA ASP A 6 -11.39 -4.44 -22.71
C ASP A 6 -10.65 -4.05 -21.43
N GLN A 7 -11.36 -3.43 -20.47
CA GLN A 7 -10.78 -3.07 -19.18
C GLN A 7 -10.45 -4.29 -18.33
N ILE A 8 -11.30 -5.32 -18.36
CA ILE A 8 -11.02 -6.61 -17.72
C ILE A 8 -9.74 -7.22 -18.28
N GLY A 9 -9.63 -7.31 -19.61
CA GLY A 9 -8.46 -7.86 -20.29
C GLY A 9 -7.19 -7.08 -19.97
N ALA A 10 -7.26 -5.74 -19.94
CA ALA A 10 -6.14 -4.87 -19.59
C ALA A 10 -5.68 -5.08 -18.13
N ARG A 11 -6.62 -5.16 -17.18
CA ARG A 11 -6.30 -5.40 -15.76
C ARG A 11 -5.70 -6.78 -15.52
N PHE A 12 -6.25 -7.80 -16.18
CA PHE A 12 -5.68 -9.15 -16.09
C PHE A 12 -4.28 -9.22 -16.69
N ARG A 13 -4.06 -8.60 -17.86
CA ARG A 13 -2.72 -8.49 -18.47
C ARG A 13 -1.74 -7.74 -17.57
N PHE A 14 -2.18 -6.69 -16.86
CA PHE A 14 -1.35 -5.96 -15.92
C PHE A 14 -0.89 -6.84 -14.76
N TYR A 15 -1.80 -7.61 -14.16
CA TYR A 15 -1.44 -8.62 -13.16
C TYR A 15 -0.42 -9.64 -13.69
N MET A 16 -0.66 -10.19 -14.88
CA MET A 16 0.25 -11.16 -15.50
C MET A 16 1.66 -10.58 -15.68
N LYS A 17 1.79 -9.31 -16.07
CA LYS A 17 3.09 -8.63 -16.17
C LYS A 17 3.80 -8.53 -14.82
N ILE A 18 3.08 -8.21 -13.73
CA ILE A 18 3.67 -8.15 -12.39
C ILE A 18 4.20 -9.51 -11.94
N LYS A 19 3.52 -10.59 -12.33
CA LYS A 19 3.92 -11.97 -12.04
C LYS A 19 4.87 -12.58 -13.06
N GLU A 20 5.28 -11.81 -14.07
CA GLU A 20 6.10 -12.27 -15.19
C GLU A 20 5.51 -13.51 -15.90
N LEU A 21 4.18 -13.60 -15.95
CA LEU A 21 3.46 -14.72 -16.54
C LEU A 21 3.17 -14.50 -18.03
N GLY A 22 3.58 -15.45 -18.84
CA GLY A 22 3.14 -15.58 -20.22
C GLY A 22 1.69 -16.10 -20.35
N ILE A 23 1.11 -15.95 -21.53
CA ILE A 23 -0.24 -16.48 -21.86
C ILE A 23 -0.29 -18.00 -21.66
N TYR A 24 0.75 -18.69 -22.10
CA TYR A 24 0.84 -20.15 -21.99
C TYR A 24 0.92 -20.60 -20.52
N GLU A 25 1.77 -19.97 -19.73
CA GLU A 25 1.95 -20.26 -18.31
C GLU A 25 0.67 -19.99 -17.51
N ALA A 26 -0.01 -18.88 -17.79
CA ALA A 26 -1.30 -18.58 -17.18
C ALA A 26 -2.38 -19.62 -17.54
N GLY A 27 -2.33 -20.17 -18.76
CA GLY A 27 -3.20 -21.29 -19.17
C GLY A 27 -2.93 -22.53 -18.32
N ILE A 28 -1.66 -22.93 -18.17
CA ILE A 28 -1.26 -24.06 -17.33
C ILE A 28 -1.70 -23.84 -15.87
N LEU A 29 -1.40 -22.68 -15.29
CA LEU A 29 -1.72 -22.37 -13.88
C LEU A 29 -3.23 -22.39 -13.61
N SER A 30 -4.03 -21.93 -14.56
CA SER A 30 -5.49 -21.91 -14.41
C SER A 30 -6.17 -23.21 -14.83
N GLY A 31 -5.42 -24.20 -15.33
CA GLY A 31 -6.00 -25.42 -15.90
C GLY A 31 -6.89 -25.14 -17.12
N THR A 32 -6.56 -24.12 -17.90
CA THR A 32 -7.29 -23.70 -19.10
C THR A 32 -6.39 -23.58 -20.33
N SER A 33 -6.99 -23.31 -21.49
CA SER A 33 -6.21 -23.17 -22.74
C SER A 33 -5.57 -21.78 -22.84
N ALA A 34 -4.38 -21.71 -23.44
CA ALA A 34 -3.73 -20.45 -23.78
C ALA A 34 -4.62 -19.56 -24.68
N THR A 35 -5.45 -20.19 -25.52
CA THR A 35 -6.45 -19.50 -26.34
C THR A 35 -7.47 -18.75 -25.49
N LEU A 36 -7.97 -19.37 -24.40
CA LEU A 36 -8.90 -18.72 -23.50
C LEU A 36 -8.26 -17.51 -22.80
N ILE A 37 -7.02 -17.66 -22.32
CA ILE A 37 -6.27 -16.54 -21.72
C ILE A 37 -6.08 -15.40 -22.72
N SER A 38 -5.74 -15.71 -23.98
CA SER A 38 -5.61 -14.72 -25.05
C SER A 38 -6.93 -13.99 -25.33
N ASN A 39 -8.03 -14.73 -25.37
CA ASN A 39 -9.39 -14.22 -25.54
C ASN A 39 -9.81 -13.27 -24.40
N ILE A 40 -9.53 -13.64 -23.15
CA ILE A 40 -9.78 -12.79 -21.97
C ILE A 40 -9.00 -11.49 -22.07
N ILE A 41 -7.70 -11.57 -22.36
CA ILE A 41 -6.83 -10.39 -22.50
C ILE A 41 -7.29 -9.47 -23.62
N ALA A 42 -7.77 -10.04 -24.73
CA ALA A 42 -8.28 -9.32 -25.88
C ALA A 42 -9.74 -8.86 -25.72
N GLY A 43 -10.38 -9.13 -24.59
CA GLY A 43 -11.76 -8.69 -24.32
C GLY A 43 -12.83 -9.38 -25.19
N LYS A 44 -12.57 -10.56 -25.75
CA LYS A 44 -13.45 -11.20 -26.75
C LYS A 44 -13.52 -12.71 -26.62
N ASN A 45 -14.64 -13.32 -27.05
CA ASN A 45 -14.80 -14.77 -27.19
C ASN A 45 -14.54 -15.56 -25.88
N TYR A 46 -15.10 -15.09 -24.77
CA TYR A 46 -15.15 -15.80 -23.49
C TYR A 46 -16.43 -15.42 -22.73
N THR A 47 -16.82 -16.28 -21.80
CA THR A 47 -17.96 -16.09 -20.88
C THR A 47 -17.49 -15.66 -19.49
N MET A 48 -18.37 -15.04 -18.71
CA MET A 48 -18.02 -14.66 -17.34
C MET A 48 -17.66 -15.88 -16.47
N ASP A 49 -18.25 -17.04 -16.70
CA ASP A 49 -17.93 -18.28 -15.98
C ASP A 49 -16.50 -18.75 -16.29
N GLU A 50 -16.09 -18.67 -17.56
CA GLU A 50 -14.71 -18.97 -17.95
C GLU A 50 -13.71 -17.99 -17.33
N LEU A 51 -14.05 -16.69 -17.28
CA LEU A 51 -13.22 -15.70 -16.60
C LEU A 51 -13.11 -16.02 -15.11
N LEU A 52 -14.22 -16.28 -14.42
CA LEU A 52 -14.24 -16.60 -13.00
C LEU A 52 -13.45 -17.87 -12.69
N LYS A 53 -13.55 -18.90 -13.54
CA LYS A 53 -12.75 -20.12 -13.45
C LYS A 53 -11.25 -19.84 -13.59
N VAL A 54 -10.84 -18.96 -14.51
CA VAL A 54 -9.44 -18.56 -14.62
C VAL A 54 -8.99 -17.80 -13.38
N LEU A 55 -9.78 -16.82 -12.93
CA LEU A 55 -9.43 -15.96 -11.80
C LEU A 55 -9.45 -16.69 -10.44
N SER A 56 -10.20 -17.78 -10.28
CA SER A 56 -10.25 -18.55 -9.03
C SER A 56 -8.93 -19.25 -8.71
N GLU A 57 -8.17 -19.64 -9.73
CA GLU A 57 -6.88 -20.32 -9.55
C GLU A 57 -5.77 -19.37 -9.08
N PHE A 58 -5.89 -18.07 -9.33
CA PHE A 58 -4.97 -17.05 -8.82
C PHE A 58 -5.37 -16.62 -7.41
N LYS A 59 -4.89 -17.38 -6.42
CA LYS A 59 -5.26 -17.21 -4.99
C LYS A 59 -4.93 -15.83 -4.42
N ASP A 60 -3.89 -15.19 -4.94
CA ASP A 60 -3.44 -13.88 -4.53
C ASP A 60 -4.09 -12.74 -5.32
N LEU A 61 -4.80 -13.02 -6.42
CA LEU A 61 -5.43 -12.01 -7.27
C LEU A 61 -6.85 -11.68 -6.80
N ASN A 62 -7.16 -10.39 -6.64
CA ASN A 62 -8.51 -9.93 -6.39
C ASN A 62 -9.34 -9.90 -7.67
N SER A 63 -10.22 -10.90 -7.82
CA SER A 63 -11.14 -11.01 -8.96
C SER A 63 -12.08 -9.81 -9.09
N HIS A 64 -12.48 -9.17 -7.97
CA HIS A 64 -13.34 -7.97 -7.98
C HIS A 64 -12.62 -6.78 -8.63
N TRP A 65 -11.32 -6.61 -8.32
CA TRP A 65 -10.49 -5.59 -8.95
C TRP A 65 -10.36 -5.85 -10.46
N VAL A 66 -10.21 -7.09 -10.90
CA VAL A 66 -10.12 -7.41 -12.32
C VAL A 66 -11.44 -7.11 -13.06
N ILE A 67 -12.59 -7.43 -12.47
CA ILE A 67 -13.89 -7.29 -13.13
C ILE A 67 -14.39 -5.85 -13.11
N TYR A 68 -14.25 -5.15 -11.99
CA TYR A 68 -14.85 -3.83 -11.76
C TYR A 68 -13.83 -2.69 -11.62
N GLY A 69 -12.56 -3.00 -11.35
CA GLY A 69 -11.52 -1.99 -11.11
C GLY A 69 -11.52 -1.43 -9.69
N GLU A 70 -12.26 -2.06 -8.77
CA GLU A 70 -12.43 -1.60 -7.40
C GLU A 70 -11.58 -2.42 -6.41
N GLY A 71 -11.05 -1.74 -5.39
CA GLY A 71 -10.22 -2.35 -4.36
C GLY A 71 -8.74 -2.53 -4.75
N ASN A 72 -8.03 -3.36 -4.00
CA ASN A 72 -6.63 -3.67 -4.24
C ASN A 72 -6.47 -4.80 -5.26
N LEU A 73 -5.39 -4.77 -6.05
CA LEU A 73 -5.07 -5.79 -7.04
C LEU A 73 -4.84 -7.18 -6.40
N PHE A 74 -4.14 -7.23 -5.27
CA PHE A 74 -3.91 -8.47 -4.55
C PHE A 74 -4.97 -8.68 -3.47
N LYS A 75 -5.46 -9.91 -3.34
CA LYS A 75 -6.22 -10.37 -2.17
C LYS A 75 -5.32 -10.23 -0.95
N GLN A 76 -5.87 -9.68 0.13
CA GLN A 76 -5.27 -9.78 1.45
C GLN A 76 -5.48 -11.20 1.98
N THR A 77 -4.87 -12.20 1.34
CA THR A 77 -4.76 -13.54 1.93
C THR A 77 -3.81 -13.42 3.10
N GLY A 78 -4.25 -13.84 4.29
CA GLY A 78 -3.43 -13.82 5.49
C GLY A 78 -2.03 -14.40 5.24
N HIS A 79 -1.02 -13.61 5.63
CA HIS A 79 0.43 -13.85 5.67
C HIS A 79 1.30 -13.47 4.44
N HIS A 80 1.99 -12.32 4.63
CA HIS A 80 3.32 -11.92 4.15
C HIS A 80 3.53 -11.31 2.74
N GLY A 81 2.85 -10.18 2.45
CA GLY A 81 3.59 -8.97 2.02
C GLY A 81 4.08 -8.22 3.26
N PRO A 82 4.95 -7.19 3.22
CA PRO A 82 5.41 -6.52 4.43
C PRO A 82 4.22 -5.87 5.12
N ILE A 83 3.61 -6.61 6.05
CA ILE A 83 3.09 -6.09 7.29
C ILE A 83 4.17 -5.10 7.70
N VAL A 84 3.85 -3.83 7.87
CA VAL A 84 4.58 -3.09 8.90
C VAL A 84 4.21 -3.91 10.13
N PRO A 85 5.04 -4.88 10.60
CA PRO A 85 4.59 -5.84 11.61
C PRO A 85 3.94 -5.04 12.72
N GLU A 86 2.92 -5.55 13.41
CA GLU A 86 2.29 -4.81 14.53
C GLU A 86 3.36 -4.11 15.39
N LYS A 87 4.50 -4.78 15.60
CA LYS A 87 5.75 -4.22 16.13
C LYS A 87 6.32 -2.98 15.43
N ARG A 88 6.44 -2.94 14.11
CA ARG A 88 6.86 -1.75 13.33
C ARG A 88 5.79 -0.65 13.35
N MET A 89 4.49 -0.97 13.44
CA MET A 89 3.45 0.05 13.56
C MET A 89 3.50 0.68 14.95
N GLN A 90 3.60 -0.15 15.98
CA GLN A 90 3.89 0.25 17.36
C GLN A 90 5.20 1.03 17.44
N HIS A 91 6.24 0.61 16.71
CA HIS A 91 7.51 1.31 16.66
C HIS A 91 7.39 2.69 16.01
N LEU A 92 6.64 2.82 14.91
CA LEU A 92 6.39 4.10 14.27
C LEU A 92 5.55 5.03 15.15
N GLN A 93 4.54 4.50 15.84
CA GLN A 93 3.75 5.25 16.81
C GLN A 93 4.59 5.70 18.02
N GLU A 94 5.47 4.83 18.51
CA GLU A 94 6.38 5.17 19.60
C GLU A 94 7.41 6.22 19.16
N MET A 95 7.96 6.09 17.94
CA MET A 95 8.83 7.12 17.36
C MET A 95 8.11 8.46 17.25
N GLN A 96 6.85 8.49 16.82
CA GLN A 96 6.06 9.72 16.74
C GLN A 96 5.88 10.37 18.13
N ARG A 97 5.53 9.57 19.15
CA ARG A 97 5.42 10.06 20.53
C ARG A 97 6.74 10.60 21.07
N LEU A 98 7.86 9.96 20.74
CA LEU A 98 9.19 10.41 21.17
C LEU A 98 9.59 11.73 20.50
N LEU A 99 9.26 11.91 19.22
CA LEU A 99 9.48 13.18 18.52
C LEU A 99 8.67 14.32 19.12
N GLU A 100 7.40 14.10 19.48
CA GLU A 100 6.57 15.10 20.16
C GLU A 100 7.14 15.48 21.53
N LYS A 101 7.64 14.51 22.30
CA LYS A 101 8.32 14.78 23.57
C LYS A 101 9.61 15.59 23.39
N LEU A 102 10.40 15.29 22.35
CA LEU A 102 11.62 16.05 22.06
C LEU A 102 11.31 17.52 21.74
N ASP A 103 10.31 17.79 20.90
CA ASP A 103 9.89 19.16 20.57
C ASP A 103 9.44 19.94 21.82
N ALA A 104 8.71 19.29 22.74
CA ALA A 104 8.30 19.91 24.01
C ALA A 104 9.50 20.23 24.92
N ILE A 105 10.50 19.34 24.99
CA ILE A 105 11.72 19.55 25.77
C ILE A 105 12.57 20.68 25.17
N GLU A 106 12.72 20.71 23.85
CA GLU A 106 13.45 21.78 23.16
C GLU A 106 12.81 23.15 23.39
N LYS A 107 11.48 23.24 23.30
CA LYS A 107 10.73 24.46 23.65
C LYS A 107 10.94 24.87 25.10
N SER A 108 10.88 23.92 26.04
CA SER A 108 11.13 24.22 27.46
C SER A 108 12.57 24.69 27.70
N LYS A 109 13.56 24.12 27.01
CA LYS A 109 14.96 24.52 27.12
C LYS A 109 15.20 25.90 26.51
N ALA A 110 14.56 26.20 25.38
CA ALA A 110 14.58 27.54 24.79
C ALA A 110 14.02 28.58 25.77
N ASN A 111 12.88 28.27 26.42
CA ASN A 111 12.30 29.13 27.44
C ASN A 111 13.23 29.29 28.66
N GLN A 112 13.88 28.22 29.12
CA GLN A 112 14.84 28.28 30.23
C GLN A 112 16.04 29.17 29.89
N ASN A 113 16.59 29.04 28.68
CA ASN A 113 17.70 29.89 28.22
C ASN A 113 17.29 31.36 28.17
N GLN A 114 16.06 31.66 27.73
CA GLN A 114 15.52 33.02 27.74
C GLN A 114 15.38 33.57 29.16
N ILE A 115 14.90 32.75 30.10
CA ILE A 115 14.79 33.12 31.52
C ILE A 115 16.18 33.44 32.11
N GLU A 116 17.18 32.60 31.85
CA GLU A 116 18.54 32.84 32.34
C GLU A 116 19.17 34.10 31.72
N ALA A 117 18.93 34.37 30.43
CA ALA A 117 19.37 35.60 29.79
C ALA A 117 18.71 36.84 30.42
N LEU A 118 17.41 36.77 30.73
CA LEU A 118 16.70 37.84 31.42
C LEU A 118 17.22 38.06 32.84
N LYS A 119 17.45 36.98 33.61
CA LYS A 119 18.06 37.07 34.95
C LYS A 119 19.44 37.71 34.90
N ALA A 120 20.30 37.30 33.97
CA ALA A 120 21.62 37.88 33.79
C ALA A 120 21.54 39.38 33.46
N ARG A 121 20.57 39.77 32.62
CA ARG A 121 20.34 41.18 32.28
C ARG A 121 19.86 41.98 33.49
N ILE A 122 18.94 41.44 34.30
CA ILE A 122 18.49 42.06 35.54
C ILE A 122 19.68 42.25 36.49
N ALA A 123 20.49 41.22 36.72
CA ALA A 123 21.67 41.28 37.59
C ALA A 123 22.69 42.34 37.14
N ALA A 124 22.93 42.47 35.82
CA ALA A 124 23.81 43.50 35.27
C ALA A 124 23.28 44.92 35.54
N LEU A 125 21.97 45.13 35.45
CA LEU A 125 21.35 46.43 35.75
C LEU A 125 21.40 46.75 37.25
N THR A 126 21.23 45.75 38.12
CA THR A 126 21.27 45.95 39.58
C THR A 126 22.69 46.23 40.09
N THR A 127 23.73 45.74 39.42
CA THR A 127 25.14 46.01 39.79
C THR A 127 25.62 47.42 39.39
N GLN A 128 24.87 48.12 38.53
CA GLN A 128 25.19 49.49 38.08
C GLN A 128 24.50 50.58 38.93
N LEU A 129 23.70 50.19 39.92
CA LEU A 129 23.12 51.05 40.96
C LEU A 129 23.99 51.02 42.22
#